data_AF-A0A5B8FH14-F1
#
_entry.id   AF-A0A5B8FH14-F1
#
_cell.length_a   1.000
_cell.length_b   1.000
_cell.length_c   1.000
_cell.angle_alpha   90.00
_cell.angle_beta   90.00
_cell.angle_gamma   90.00
#
_symmetry.space_group_name_H-M   'P 1'
#
loop_
_entity.id
_entity.type
_entity.pdbx_description
1 polymer ?
#
loop_
_entity_poly.entity_id
_entity_poly.type
_entity_poly.pdbx_seq_one_letter_code
_entity_poly.pdbx_strand_id
1 'polypeptide(L)'
;MQTLLDTLAPVALELAGTLASALVAWLALVAKQRLGLDIEARHRAALDAAIMTGVRLALRRVGVAPPPAGAPPHAAQIDTAVDYVKRSVPDAVKRLRASEDVLRAKVAAALGGAG
;
A
#
# COMPACT_ATOMS: atom_id res chain seq x y z
N MET A 1 39.06 19.65 -49.18
CA MET A 1 39.26 19.80 -47.72
C MET A 1 38.02 19.25 -47.04
N GLN A 2 38.11 18.06 -46.43
CA GLN A 2 37.03 17.60 -45.55
C GLN A 2 37.11 18.42 -44.27
N THR A 3 36.05 19.16 -43.95
CA THR A 3 35.94 19.93 -42.72
C THR A 3 35.75 18.98 -41.55
N LEU A 4 36.37 19.28 -40.39
CA LEU A 4 36.24 18.51 -39.14
C LEU A 4 34.77 18.23 -38.74
N LEU A 5 33.85 19.07 -39.22
CA LEU A 5 32.41 18.92 -39.05
C LEU A 5 31.82 17.68 -39.75
N ASP A 6 32.33 17.29 -40.93
CA ASP A 6 31.86 16.08 -41.65
C ASP A 6 32.28 14.78 -40.95
N THR A 7 33.41 14.82 -40.23
CA THR A 7 33.91 13.66 -39.47
C THR A 7 33.19 13.48 -38.14
N LEU A 8 32.69 14.58 -37.55
CA LEU A 8 31.99 14.58 -36.26
C LEU A 8 30.47 14.44 -36.37
N ALA A 9 29.88 14.81 -37.51
CA ALA A 9 28.44 14.67 -37.77
C ALA A 9 27.87 13.27 -37.48
N PRO A 10 28.47 12.15 -37.94
CA PRO A 10 27.93 10.82 -37.64
C PRO A 10 27.99 10.48 -36.13
N VAL A 11 29.07 10.86 -35.46
CA VAL A 11 29.26 10.61 -34.01
C VAL A 11 28.25 11.41 -33.18
N ALA A 12 27.97 12.65 -33.58
CA ALA A 12 26.97 13.48 -32.92
C ALA A 12 25.54 12.89 -33.04
N LEU A 13 25.20 12.33 -34.19
CA LEU A 13 23.90 11.70 -34.43
C LEU A 13 23.74 10.42 -33.59
N GLU A 14 24.80 9.61 -33.49
CA GLU A 14 24.83 8.38 -32.71
C GLU A 14 24.72 8.67 -31.19
N LEU A 15 25.42 9.69 -30.71
CA LEU A 15 25.31 10.16 -29.32
C LEU A 15 23.92 10.70 -29.03
N ALA A 16 23.31 11.45 -29.96
CA ALA A 16 21.95 11.96 -29.80
C ALA A 16 20.93 10.81 -29.69
N GLY A 17 21.05 9.77 -30.53
CA GLY A 17 20.19 8.58 -30.44
C GLY A 17 20.37 7.81 -29.14
N THR A 18 21.61 7.68 -28.67
CA THR A 18 21.95 7.03 -27.41
C THR A 18 21.37 7.80 -26.22
N LEU A 19 21.54 9.13 -26.20
CA LEU A 19 20.99 10.00 -25.15
C LEU A 19 19.46 9.98 -25.14
N ALA A 20 18.82 10.00 -26.31
CA ALA A 20 17.37 9.89 -26.42
C ALA A 20 16.87 8.55 -25.86
N SER A 21 17.54 7.45 -26.20
CA SER A 21 17.21 6.11 -25.69
C SER A 21 17.39 6.02 -24.16
N ALA A 22 18.49 6.59 -23.64
CA ALA A 22 18.75 6.65 -22.20
C ALA A 22 17.68 7.47 -21.46
N LEU A 23 17.23 8.58 -22.05
CA LEU A 23 16.17 9.42 -21.48
C LEU A 23 14.83 8.66 -21.41
N VAL A 24 14.46 7.94 -22.46
CA VAL A 24 13.23 7.12 -22.48
C VAL A 24 13.31 6.01 -21.44
N ALA A 25 14.46 5.32 -21.33
CA ALA A 25 14.67 4.29 -20.33
C ALA A 25 14.55 4.84 -18.89
N TRP A 26 15.11 6.03 -18.64
CA TRP A 26 15.00 6.70 -17.36
C TRP A 26 13.55 7.10 -17.03
N LEU A 27 12.81 7.69 -17.98
CA LEU A 27 11.41 8.04 -17.81
C LEU A 27 10.54 6.81 -17.51
N ALA A 28 10.78 5.69 -18.20
CA ALA A 28 10.10 4.43 -17.96
C ALA A 28 10.37 3.89 -16.54
N LEU A 29 11.62 4.00 -16.06
CA LEU A 29 11.99 3.57 -14.72
C LEU A 29 11.29 4.42 -13.65
N VAL A 30 11.30 5.75 -13.80
CA VAL A 30 10.63 6.67 -12.87
C VAL A 30 9.13 6.43 -12.85
N ALA A 31 8.49 6.27 -14.02
CA ALA A 31 7.07 5.97 -14.11
C ALA A 31 6.73 4.64 -13.41
N LYS A 32 7.52 3.59 -13.64
CA LYS A 32 7.31 2.27 -13.02
C LYS A 32 7.47 2.33 -11.49
N GLN A 33 8.46 3.07 -10.99
CA GLN A 33 8.65 3.26 -9.55
C GLN A 33 7.49 4.03 -8.93
N ARG A 34 7.07 5.15 -9.54
CA ARG A 34 5.95 5.97 -9.05
C ARG A 34 4.62 5.19 -9.04
N LEU A 35 4.31 4.47 -10.11
CA LEU A 35 3.10 3.65 -10.20
C LEU A 35 3.12 2.46 -9.23
N GLY A 36 4.27 1.82 -9.04
CA GLY A 36 4.41 0.70 -8.10
C GLY A 36 4.15 1.11 -6.64
N LEU A 37 4.68 2.28 -6.24
CA LEU A 37 4.53 2.82 -4.88
C LEU A 37 3.08 3.23 -4.58
N ASP A 38 2.38 3.81 -5.55
CA ASP A 38 0.98 4.26 -5.37
C ASP A 38 0.02 3.08 -5.18
N ILE A 39 0.26 1.98 -5.90
CA ILE A 39 -0.52 0.75 -5.72
C ILE A 39 -0.32 0.21 -4.30
N GLU A 40 0.91 0.15 -3.79
CA GLU A 40 1.17 -0.39 -2.44
C GLU A 40 0.59 0.51 -1.34
N ALA A 41 0.72 1.84 -1.47
CA ALA A 41 0.12 2.81 -0.57
C ALA A 41 -1.41 2.68 -0.55
N ARG A 42 -2.03 2.51 -1.71
CA ARG A 42 -3.48 2.31 -1.84
C ARG A 42 -3.97 1.02 -1.16
N HIS A 43 -3.20 -0.07 -1.22
CA HIS A 43 -3.55 -1.31 -0.53
C HIS A 43 -3.41 -1.19 0.99
N ARG A 44 -2.39 -0.47 1.49
CA ARG A 44 -2.26 -0.17 2.93
C ARG A 44 -3.43 0.67 3.43
N ALA A 45 -3.75 1.76 2.71
CA ALA A 45 -4.87 2.62 3.04
C ALA A 45 -6.21 1.87 3.03
N ALA A 46 -6.43 0.97 2.05
CA ALA A 46 -7.63 0.14 2.00
C ALA A 46 -7.72 -0.82 3.19
N LEU A 47 -6.60 -1.44 3.59
CA LEU A 47 -6.55 -2.32 4.76
C LEU A 47 -6.89 -1.54 6.05
N ASP A 48 -6.26 -0.38 6.26
CA ASP A 48 -6.49 0.44 7.45
C ASP A 48 -7.94 0.94 7.52
N ALA A 49 -8.53 1.37 6.39
CA ALA A 49 -9.92 1.77 6.31
C ALA A 49 -10.90 0.62 6.63
N ALA A 50 -10.59 -0.60 6.15
CA ALA A 50 -11.38 -1.79 6.45
C ALA A 50 -11.28 -2.20 7.92
N ILE A 51 -10.09 -2.11 8.53
CA ILE A 51 -9.89 -2.37 9.96
C ILE A 51 -10.75 -1.41 10.79
N MET A 52 -10.67 -0.11 10.53
CA MET A 52 -11.45 0.89 11.28
C MET A 52 -12.95 0.70 11.11
N THR A 53 -13.41 0.30 9.92
CA THR A 53 -14.82 0.03 9.67
C THR A 53 -15.27 -1.27 10.35
N GLY A 54 -14.46 -2.33 10.32
CA GLY A 54 -14.72 -3.58 11.03
C GLY A 54 -14.78 -3.39 12.54
N VAL A 55 -13.86 -2.60 13.10
CA VAL A 55 -13.85 -2.20 14.51
C VAL A 55 -15.14 -1.46 14.88
N ARG A 56 -15.54 -0.44 14.12
CA ARG A 56 -16.81 0.28 14.35
C ARG A 56 -18.02 -0.65 14.29
N LEU A 57 -18.02 -1.60 13.36
CA LEU A 57 -19.12 -2.55 13.17
C LEU A 57 -19.17 -3.59 14.30
N ALA A 58 -18.01 -4.04 14.78
CA ALA A 58 -17.90 -4.93 15.93
C ALA A 58 -18.40 -4.25 17.22
N LEU A 59 -18.02 -2.99 17.48
CA LEU A 59 -18.53 -2.21 18.61
C LEU A 59 -20.06 -2.05 18.55
N ARG A 60 -20.60 -1.75 17.36
CA ARG A 60 -22.06 -1.63 17.15
C ARG A 60 -22.82 -2.94 17.30
N ARG A 61 -22.27 -4.06 16.80
CA ARG A 61 -22.93 -5.38 16.85
C ARG A 61 -22.88 -6.03 18.21
N VAL A 62 -21.76 -5.89 18.92
CA VAL A 62 -21.60 -6.47 20.26
C VAL A 62 -22.31 -5.60 21.32
N GLY A 63 -22.67 -4.36 20.99
CA GLY A 63 -23.50 -3.50 21.84
C GLY A 63 -22.79 -2.97 23.08
N VAL A 64 -21.46 -3.08 23.12
CA VAL A 64 -20.61 -2.65 24.24
C VAL A 64 -19.79 -1.45 23.75
N ALA A 65 -19.77 -0.38 24.54
CA ALA A 65 -18.89 0.77 24.32
C ALA A 65 -17.43 0.29 24.17
N PRO A 66 -16.57 1.04 23.45
CA PRO A 66 -15.14 0.70 23.40
C PRO A 66 -14.62 0.46 24.83
N PRO A 67 -13.81 -0.60 25.04
CA PRO A 67 -13.29 -0.90 26.36
C PRO A 67 -12.57 0.35 26.91
N PRO A 68 -12.68 0.64 28.22
CA PRO A 68 -11.95 1.75 28.81
C PRO A 68 -10.46 1.63 28.49
N ALA A 69 -9.80 2.75 28.22
CA ALA A 69 -8.40 2.78 27.79
C ALA A 69 -7.53 1.91 28.72
N GLY A 70 -6.91 0.86 28.14
CA GLY A 70 -6.10 -0.11 28.88
C GLY A 70 -6.79 -1.44 29.24
N ALA A 71 -8.09 -1.61 29.01
CA ALA A 71 -8.77 -2.89 29.17
C ALA A 71 -8.69 -3.76 27.90
N PRO A 72 -8.47 -5.08 28.03
CA PRO A 72 -8.39 -5.96 26.87
C PRO A 72 -9.76 -6.04 26.17
N PRO A 73 -9.82 -5.87 24.83
CA PRO A 73 -11.07 -6.02 24.09
C PRO A 73 -11.59 -7.46 24.16
N HIS A 74 -12.92 -7.61 24.18
CA HIS A 74 -13.55 -8.92 24.20
C HIS A 74 -13.22 -9.72 22.93
N ALA A 75 -12.92 -11.01 23.08
CA ALA A 75 -12.57 -11.90 21.95
C ALA A 75 -13.63 -11.87 20.82
N ALA A 76 -14.91 -11.82 21.18
CA ALA A 76 -16.01 -11.72 20.22
C ALA A 76 -15.97 -10.44 19.35
N GLN A 77 -15.45 -9.32 19.87
CA GLN A 77 -15.27 -8.08 19.12
C GLN A 77 -14.11 -8.19 18.12
N ILE A 78 -13.00 -8.81 18.56
CA ILE A 78 -11.83 -9.07 17.70
C ILE A 78 -12.24 -9.97 16.53
N ASP A 79 -12.91 -11.09 16.81
CA ASP A 79 -13.32 -12.05 15.78
C ASP A 79 -14.30 -11.42 14.78
N THR A 80 -15.27 -10.63 15.25
CA THR A 80 -16.23 -9.92 14.38
C THR A 80 -15.53 -8.91 13.46
N ALA A 81 -14.58 -8.14 14.00
CA ALA A 81 -13.84 -7.16 13.20
C ALA A 81 -12.87 -7.84 12.21
N VAL A 82 -12.19 -8.92 12.61
CA VAL A 82 -11.30 -9.69 11.73
C VAL A 82 -12.10 -10.34 10.59
N ASP A 83 -13.26 -10.94 10.85
CA ASP A 83 -14.12 -11.52 9.81
C ASP A 83 -14.60 -10.44 8.82
N TYR A 84 -14.96 -9.25 9.31
CA TYR A 84 -15.31 -8.12 8.44
C TYR A 84 -14.15 -7.69 7.54
N VAL A 85 -12.93 -7.56 8.09
CA VAL A 85 -11.73 -7.18 7.33
C VAL A 85 -11.43 -8.21 6.24
N LYS A 86 -11.47 -9.51 6.57
CA LYS A 86 -11.22 -10.61 5.62
C LYS A 86 -12.25 -10.61 4.48
N ARG A 87 -13.51 -10.30 4.76
CA ARG A 87 -14.58 -10.22 3.74
C ARG A 87 -14.52 -8.95 2.90
N SER A 88 -14.18 -7.82 3.51
CA SER A 88 -14.26 -6.51 2.85
C SER A 88 -13.05 -6.17 2.00
N VAL A 89 -11.86 -6.66 2.36
CA VAL A 89 -10.60 -6.40 1.63
C VAL A 89 -9.75 -7.66 1.44
N PRO A 90 -10.28 -8.71 0.76
CA PRO A 90 -9.57 -9.97 0.58
C PRO A 90 -8.23 -9.80 -0.18
N ASP A 91 -8.18 -8.88 -1.14
CA ASP A 91 -6.97 -8.64 -1.94
C ASP A 91 -5.87 -7.92 -1.15
N ALA A 92 -6.23 -6.99 -0.26
CA ALA A 92 -5.27 -6.32 0.60
C ALA A 92 -4.66 -7.30 1.62
N VAL A 93 -5.48 -8.18 2.20
CA VAL A 93 -5.02 -9.23 3.12
C VAL A 93 -4.04 -10.18 2.43
N LYS A 94 -4.38 -10.66 1.22
CA LYS A 94 -3.51 -11.54 0.43
C LYS A 94 -2.19 -10.85 0.06
N ARG A 95 -2.27 -9.61 -0.43
CA ARG A 95 -1.10 -8.88 -0.94
C ARG A 95 -0.13 -8.47 0.16
N LEU A 96 -0.66 -8.07 1.33
CA LEU A 96 0.15 -7.66 2.48
C LEU A 96 0.64 -8.85 3.31
N ARG A 97 0.31 -10.09 2.92
CA ARG A 97 0.64 -11.32 3.66
C ARG A 97 0.31 -11.21 5.15
N ALA A 98 -0.79 -10.52 5.46
CA ALA A 98 -1.19 -10.30 6.84
C ALA A 98 -1.66 -11.64 7.43
N SER A 99 -0.85 -12.24 8.29
CA SER A 99 -1.23 -13.46 9.01
C SER A 99 -2.42 -13.17 9.93
N GLU A 100 -3.16 -14.22 10.29
CA GLU A 100 -4.34 -14.07 11.14
C GLU A 100 -3.98 -13.46 12.51
N ASP A 101 -2.82 -13.82 13.06
CA ASP A 101 -2.30 -13.24 14.30
C ASP A 101 -1.99 -11.74 14.17
N VAL A 102 -1.43 -11.30 13.04
CA VAL A 102 -1.14 -9.89 12.77
C VAL A 102 -2.42 -9.09 12.61
N LEU A 103 -3.44 -9.65 11.96
CA LEU A 103 -4.76 -9.02 11.84
C LEU A 103 -5.45 -8.90 13.21
N ARG A 104 -5.44 -9.97 14.01
CA ARG A 104 -5.97 -9.96 15.38
C ARG A 104 -5.26 -8.94 16.26
N ALA A 105 -3.93 -8.87 16.20
CA ALA A 105 -3.14 -7.90 16.95
C ALA A 105 -3.46 -6.45 16.54
N LYS A 106 -3.56 -6.16 15.23
CA LYS A 106 -3.95 -4.83 14.72
C LYS A 106 -5.36 -4.44 15.12
N VAL A 107 -6.31 -5.36 15.04
CA VAL A 107 -7.70 -5.15 15.45
C VAL A 107 -7.79 -4.94 16.96
N ALA A 108 -7.08 -5.73 17.76
CA ALA A 108 -7.02 -5.56 19.21
C ALA A 108 -6.40 -4.21 19.60
N ALA A 109 -5.33 -3.79 18.93
CA ALA A 109 -4.73 -2.47 19.12
C ALA A 109 -5.70 -1.34 18.75
N ALA A 110 -6.44 -1.47 17.64
CA ALA A 110 -7.44 -0.49 17.23
C ALA A 110 -8.66 -0.43 18.18
N LEU A 111 -9.03 -1.55 18.80
CA LEU A 111 -10.09 -1.60 19.82
C LEU A 111 -9.66 -1.04 21.17
N GLY A 112 -8.40 -1.25 21.57
CA GLY A 112 -7.85 -0.76 22.85
C GLY A 112 -7.25 0.66 22.79
N GLY A 113 -7.03 1.19 21.58
CA GLY A 113 -6.37 2.47 21.32
C GLY A 113 -7.26 3.54 20.69
N ALA A 114 -8.59 3.36 20.69
CA ALA A 114 -9.54 4.43 20.35
C ALA A 114 -9.64 5.44 21.50
N GLY A 115 -8.58 6.24 21.67
CA GLY A 115 -8.54 7.49 22.42
C GLY A 115 -8.26 8.64 21.45
#